data_AF-A0A022RRV7-F1
#
_entry.id   AF-A0A022RRV7-F1
#
_cell.length_a   1.000
_cell.length_b   1.000
_cell.length_c   1.000
_cell.angle_alpha   90.00
_cell.angle_beta   90.00
_cell.angle_gamma   90.00
#
_symmetry.space_group_name_H-M   'P 1'
#
loop_
_entity.id
_entity.type
_entity.pdbx_description
1 polymer ?
#
loop_
_entity_poly.entity_id
_entity_poly.type
_entity_poly.pdbx_seq_one_letter_code
_entity_poly.pdbx_strand_id
1 'polypeptide(L)'
;MLGRPSFSLSRNGSFRAENLGQNALALIGNLCFTMFVVGVLVFTIIAATYQPEDPLFHPSSKMTNFLTSNSNATFKSDTGVVKTGEDFVASNQTAFATFINITDVDAAALPTEGGEGAETTLEEGAVCNTEGPINCRDPDVFHLLMRSAIEKFKDIHFYRFGKPVQGDNDSSCHMAWRFRPKEGKAAAFYKDYRSFTLEKSDNCTLSVSGIGEYHSGGKARKRKGKGRGKNREKDKEVFEKVPTKVDDNPIALPDVGETVEDALPIVESEGSFGRGKYLIYSDGGDRCKSMHQYLWSFTCMLGEAQYLNRTLVMDLSVCLSKMYTSSGQDEEGKDFRYYFDFEHLMDSASVLDQKQFWSDWNKWQKKNGLNLHLVEDFRVTPMNLAKVDDTLIVRKFGDVEPDNYWYRVCEGEAESAVERPWNMVWKSRRLLDIASAIASRMSWDFDSVHIERGEKASNKELWPNLDKDTSPEALLSTLKYKIEDGRNVYVATNEPEISFFDPLKDKYSLHFLDEYKDLWDSNSDWYSETTKLNNGVGVDFDGYMRISVDTEVFLRGKKQIETFNDLTKDCKDGVNTCTSTS
;
A
#
# COMPACT_ATOMS: atom_id res chain seq x y z
N MET A 1 32.69 60.98 23.24
CA MET A 1 32.01 62.29 23.22
C MET A 1 31.47 62.53 21.82
N LEU A 2 30.15 62.79 21.79
CA LEU A 2 29.28 63.38 20.76
C LEU A 2 29.90 63.92 19.46
N GLY A 3 29.23 63.64 18.33
CA GLY A 3 29.32 64.49 17.14
C GLY A 3 28.90 63.84 15.82
N ARG A 4 27.59 63.79 15.54
CA ARG A 4 27.01 63.61 14.19
C ARG A 4 26.65 65.02 13.64
N PRO A 5 26.13 65.15 12.41
CA PRO A 5 26.78 65.29 11.09
C PRO A 5 26.63 66.73 10.53
N SER A 6 27.08 66.99 9.28
CA SER A 6 26.29 67.64 8.19
C SER A 6 27.15 68.35 7.14
N PHE A 7 26.93 67.93 5.89
CA PHE A 7 26.83 68.71 4.65
C PHE A 7 27.46 70.11 4.55
N SER A 8 28.27 70.32 3.50
CA SER A 8 27.96 71.36 2.50
C SER A 8 28.67 71.16 1.15
N LEU A 9 27.87 71.32 0.09
CA LEU A 9 28.13 72.02 -1.17
C LEU A 9 29.19 71.53 -2.18
N SER A 10 28.65 70.95 -3.25
CA SER A 10 28.71 71.44 -4.65
C SER A 10 29.99 72.10 -5.14
N ARG A 11 30.62 71.47 -6.15
CA ARG A 11 31.40 72.19 -7.15
C ARG A 11 31.21 71.57 -8.54
N ASN A 12 30.52 72.31 -9.40
CA ASN A 12 30.42 72.08 -10.84
C ASN A 12 31.80 71.93 -11.47
N GLY A 13 32.05 70.77 -12.09
CA GLY A 13 33.19 70.49 -12.95
C GLY A 13 32.73 70.16 -14.36
N SER A 14 32.79 71.17 -15.23
CA SER A 14 32.79 71.15 -16.70
C SER A 14 32.95 69.76 -17.36
N PHE A 15 31.92 69.32 -18.08
CA PHE A 15 31.95 68.15 -18.96
C PHE A 15 32.71 68.48 -20.25
N ARG A 16 33.89 67.89 -20.43
CA ARG A 16 34.53 67.73 -21.76
C ARG A 16 34.17 66.35 -22.29
N ALA A 17 33.55 66.31 -23.47
CA ALA A 17 32.95 65.12 -24.08
C ALA A 17 33.95 64.06 -24.61
N GLU A 18 35.25 64.29 -24.53
CA GLU A 18 36.27 63.44 -25.16
C GLU A 18 36.75 62.26 -24.28
N ASN A 19 36.39 62.21 -22.99
CA ASN A 19 36.73 61.09 -22.07
C ASN A 19 35.53 60.19 -21.71
N LEU A 20 34.35 60.44 -22.30
CA LEU A 20 33.12 59.71 -21.95
C LEU A 20 33.16 58.25 -22.44
N GLY A 21 33.82 57.96 -23.57
CA GLY A 21 33.89 56.62 -24.13
C GLY A 21 34.71 55.64 -23.28
N GLN A 22 35.90 56.04 -22.83
CA GLN A 22 36.78 55.16 -22.04
C GLN A 22 36.27 54.94 -20.60
N ASN A 23 35.74 55.98 -19.95
CA ASN A 23 35.18 55.83 -18.61
C ASN A 23 33.84 55.07 -18.61
N ALA A 24 33.01 55.21 -19.65
CA ALA A 24 31.80 54.41 -19.80
C ALA A 24 32.12 52.93 -20.08
N LEU A 25 33.11 52.64 -20.92
CA LEU A 25 33.55 51.26 -21.18
C LEU A 25 34.17 50.60 -19.93
N ALA A 26 34.92 51.35 -19.12
CA ALA A 26 35.46 50.85 -17.86
C ALA A 26 34.36 50.61 -16.80
N LEU A 27 33.34 51.47 -16.74
CA LEU A 27 32.18 51.28 -15.87
C LEU A 27 31.32 50.09 -16.29
N ILE A 28 31.09 49.93 -17.59
CA ILE A 28 30.37 48.77 -18.15
C ILE A 28 31.17 47.49 -17.93
N GLY A 29 32.49 47.52 -18.16
CA GLY A 29 33.38 46.39 -17.90
C GLY A 29 33.39 45.97 -16.43
N ASN A 30 33.47 46.92 -15.50
CA ASN A 30 33.40 46.64 -14.07
C ASN A 30 32.03 46.14 -13.63
N LEU A 31 30.94 46.64 -14.23
CA LEU A 31 29.58 46.18 -13.95
C LEU A 31 29.34 44.76 -14.47
N CYS A 32 29.80 44.46 -15.69
CA CYS A 32 29.72 43.11 -16.26
C CYS A 32 30.60 42.12 -15.49
N PHE A 33 31.79 42.54 -15.05
CA PHE A 33 32.66 41.71 -14.21
C PHE A 33 32.06 41.46 -12.82
N THR A 34 31.44 42.46 -12.19
CA THR A 34 30.74 42.24 -10.91
C THR A 34 29.52 41.34 -11.06
N MET A 35 28.73 41.50 -12.13
CA MET A 35 27.62 40.59 -12.45
C MET A 35 28.12 39.16 -12.71
N PHE A 36 29.26 39.00 -13.39
CA PHE A 36 29.87 37.70 -13.62
C PHE A 36 30.36 37.07 -12.31
N VAL A 37 31.05 37.83 -11.44
CA VAL A 37 31.51 37.34 -10.14
C VAL A 37 30.34 36.95 -9.24
N VAL A 38 29.28 37.78 -9.18
CA VAL A 38 28.06 37.45 -8.43
C VAL A 38 27.38 36.21 -9.02
N GLY A 39 27.30 36.10 -10.35
CA GLY A 39 26.77 34.92 -11.04
C GLY A 39 27.53 33.65 -10.70
N VAL A 40 28.87 33.68 -10.73
CA VAL A 40 29.71 32.56 -10.31
C VAL A 40 29.48 32.25 -8.84
N LEU A 41 29.42 33.24 -7.95
CA LEU A 41 29.20 33.03 -6.51
C LEU A 41 27.84 32.39 -6.23
N VAL A 42 26.78 32.84 -6.91
CA VAL A 42 25.44 32.21 -6.86
C VAL A 42 25.50 30.80 -7.40
N PHE A 43 26.15 30.56 -8.53
CA PHE A 43 26.27 29.21 -9.10
C PHE A 43 27.11 28.28 -8.22
N THR A 44 28.10 28.80 -7.51
CA THR A 44 28.94 28.03 -6.58
C THR A 44 28.18 27.74 -5.28
N ILE A 45 27.37 28.67 -4.78
CA ILE A 45 26.45 28.44 -3.67
C ILE A 45 25.41 27.40 -4.08
N ILE A 46 24.77 27.56 -5.24
CA ILE A 46 23.83 26.57 -5.78
C ILE A 46 24.55 25.24 -5.90
N ALA A 47 25.70 25.13 -6.57
CA ALA A 47 26.42 23.85 -6.68
C ALA A 47 26.88 23.24 -5.35
N ALA A 48 27.14 24.07 -4.33
CA ALA A 48 27.51 23.60 -2.98
C ALA A 48 26.30 23.21 -2.13
N THR A 49 25.11 23.78 -2.37
CA THR A 49 23.84 23.45 -1.69
C THR A 49 22.97 22.50 -2.50
N TYR A 50 23.26 22.32 -3.78
CA TYR A 50 22.57 21.45 -4.70
C TYR A 50 23.18 20.06 -4.54
N GLN A 51 22.60 19.31 -3.62
CA GLN A 51 22.63 17.86 -3.72
C GLN A 51 21.91 17.53 -5.03
N PRO A 52 22.58 16.94 -6.04
CA PRO A 52 21.87 16.49 -7.23
C PRO A 52 20.76 15.54 -6.76
N GLU A 53 19.52 15.85 -7.15
CA GLU A 53 18.40 14.95 -6.91
C GLU A 53 18.72 13.63 -7.61
N ASP A 54 18.95 12.59 -6.80
CA ASP A 54 19.17 11.25 -7.29
C ASP A 54 17.83 10.75 -7.87
N PRO A 55 17.69 10.49 -9.18
CA PRO A 55 16.38 10.33 -9.84
C PRO A 55 15.60 9.08 -9.44
N LEU A 56 16.13 8.28 -8.51
CA LEU A 56 15.70 6.90 -8.27
C LEU A 56 14.98 6.68 -6.94
N PHE A 57 14.99 7.65 -6.02
CA PHE A 57 14.44 7.45 -4.67
C PHE A 57 13.73 8.69 -4.11
N HIS A 58 12.63 9.12 -4.74
CA HIS A 58 11.66 9.98 -4.05
C HIS A 58 10.25 9.36 -4.03
N PRO A 59 9.82 8.85 -2.87
CA PRO A 59 8.54 9.19 -2.26
C PRO A 59 7.81 10.39 -2.90
N SER A 60 6.50 10.29 -3.15
CA SER A 60 5.71 11.47 -3.51
C SER A 60 5.87 12.59 -2.46
N SER A 61 5.73 13.87 -2.83
CA SER A 61 5.79 14.97 -1.86
C SER A 61 4.82 14.82 -0.67
N LYS A 62 3.73 14.05 -0.85
CA LYS A 62 2.80 13.63 0.22
C LYS A 62 3.42 12.61 1.18
N MET A 63 4.22 11.69 0.65
CA MET A 63 5.02 10.75 1.44
C MET A 63 6.07 11.51 2.22
N THR A 64 6.86 12.39 1.59
CA THR A 64 7.84 13.22 2.34
C THR A 64 7.15 14.01 3.45
N ASN A 65 6.05 14.73 3.19
CA ASN A 65 5.35 15.49 4.24
C ASN A 65 4.74 14.64 5.36
N PHE A 66 4.28 13.41 5.07
CA PHE A 66 3.79 12.47 6.09
C PHE A 66 4.94 11.84 6.90
N LEU A 67 6.04 11.48 6.22
CA LEU A 67 7.23 10.84 6.80
C LEU A 67 8.16 11.82 7.53
N THR A 68 8.19 13.08 7.10
CA THR A 68 8.95 14.19 7.71
C THR A 68 8.06 15.09 8.56
N SER A 69 6.87 14.63 8.94
CA SER A 69 6.08 15.33 9.96
C SER A 69 6.86 15.22 11.28
N ASN A 70 7.66 16.23 11.58
CA ASN A 70 8.39 16.43 12.85
C ASN A 70 7.40 16.73 13.98
N SER A 71 6.39 15.89 14.16
CA SER A 71 5.27 16.13 15.07
C SER A 71 5.39 15.25 16.30
N ASN A 72 5.38 15.89 17.47
CA ASN A 72 5.11 15.28 18.78
C ASN A 72 4.02 14.20 18.65
N ALA A 73 4.32 13.00 19.15
CA ALA A 73 3.42 11.85 19.12
C ALA A 73 2.22 12.05 20.08
N THR A 74 1.31 12.96 19.72
CA THR A 74 0.07 13.16 20.47
C THR A 74 -0.96 12.16 19.96
N PHE A 75 -0.87 10.92 20.43
CA PHE A 75 -1.85 9.89 20.10
C PHE A 75 -3.17 10.22 20.78
N LYS A 76 -4.13 10.75 20.01
CA LYS A 76 -5.54 10.68 20.38
C LYS A 76 -6.07 9.29 20.02
N SER A 77 -7.16 8.87 20.65
CA SER A 77 -7.90 7.66 20.28
C SER A 77 -8.53 7.84 18.89
N ASP A 78 -7.70 7.83 17.85
CA ASP A 78 -8.11 7.84 16.46
C ASP A 78 -8.38 6.41 16.04
N THR A 79 -9.61 6.14 15.62
CA THR A 79 -10.05 4.84 15.09
C THR A 79 -9.67 4.68 13.62
N GLY A 80 -9.07 5.68 12.99
CA GLY A 80 -8.66 5.61 11.58
C GLY A 80 -7.57 4.58 11.29
N VAL A 81 -7.56 4.08 10.05
CA VAL A 81 -6.48 3.20 9.55
C VAL A 81 -5.19 3.99 9.39
N VAL A 82 -4.10 3.36 9.79
CA VAL A 82 -2.76 3.90 9.65
C VAL A 82 -2.35 3.81 8.19
N LYS A 83 -1.90 4.92 7.62
CA LYS A 83 -1.32 4.88 6.28
C LYS A 83 0.00 4.10 6.32
N THR A 84 0.11 3.14 5.43
CA THR A 84 1.24 2.22 5.30
C THR A 84 1.98 2.48 3.98
N GLY A 85 3.14 1.85 3.78
CA GLY A 85 4.05 2.17 2.69
C GLY A 85 3.41 2.21 1.29
N GLU A 86 2.48 1.30 1.04
CA GLU A 86 1.72 1.17 -0.20
C GLU A 86 0.79 2.35 -0.48
N ASP A 87 0.28 3.04 0.55
CA ASP A 87 -0.64 4.19 0.39
C ASP A 87 0.06 5.41 -0.23
N PHE A 88 1.39 5.43 -0.18
CA PHE A 88 2.21 6.54 -0.62
C PHE A 88 2.83 6.34 -2.00
N VAL A 89 2.68 5.14 -2.58
CA VAL A 89 3.17 4.83 -3.93
C VAL A 89 2.25 5.50 -4.95
N ALA A 90 2.69 6.65 -5.47
CA ALA A 90 1.96 7.37 -6.50
C ALA A 90 2.00 6.58 -7.82
N SER A 91 0.88 6.56 -8.54
CA SER A 91 0.81 5.97 -9.88
C SER A 91 1.55 6.85 -10.88
N ASN A 92 2.80 6.50 -11.22
CA ASN A 92 3.52 7.19 -12.29
C ASN A 92 2.93 6.78 -13.65
N GLN A 93 2.07 7.62 -14.22
CA GLN A 93 1.15 7.26 -15.33
C GLN A 93 1.84 6.77 -16.61
N THR A 94 3.08 7.17 -16.86
CA THR A 94 3.83 6.80 -18.08
C THR A 94 4.31 5.35 -18.10
N ALA A 95 4.56 4.73 -16.95
CA ALA A 95 4.99 3.32 -16.88
C ALA A 95 3.86 2.31 -17.16
N PHE A 96 2.62 2.79 -17.30
CA PHE A 96 1.40 1.98 -17.33
C PHE A 96 0.55 2.21 -18.60
N ALA A 97 1.08 2.87 -19.62
CA ALA A 97 0.31 3.26 -20.81
C ALA A 97 -0.07 2.10 -21.75
N THR A 98 0.54 0.92 -21.59
CA THR A 98 0.28 -0.25 -22.44
C THR A 98 -0.65 -1.25 -21.75
N PHE A 99 -1.90 -1.32 -22.21
CA PHE A 99 -2.92 -2.29 -21.75
C PHE A 99 -3.57 -2.97 -22.96
N ILE A 100 -4.15 -4.15 -22.73
CA ILE A 100 -4.76 -5.02 -23.73
C ILE A 100 -6.22 -4.58 -23.95
N ASN A 101 -6.57 -4.28 -25.20
CA ASN A 101 -7.92 -3.99 -25.66
C ASN A 101 -8.45 -5.09 -26.58
N ILE A 102 -9.76 -5.04 -26.88
CA ILE A 102 -10.42 -5.95 -27.84
C ILE A 102 -9.69 -5.95 -29.19
N THR A 103 -9.23 -4.78 -29.66
CA THR A 103 -8.49 -4.66 -30.93
C THR A 103 -7.18 -5.43 -30.94
N ASP A 104 -6.51 -5.55 -29.79
CA ASP A 104 -5.26 -6.31 -29.67
C ASP A 104 -5.52 -7.82 -29.73
N VAL A 105 -6.65 -8.25 -29.16
CA VAL A 105 -7.12 -9.65 -29.24
C VAL A 105 -7.53 -9.99 -30.67
N ASP A 106 -8.27 -9.11 -31.34
CA ASP A 106 -8.70 -9.32 -32.72
C ASP A 106 -7.52 -9.32 -33.69
N ALA A 107 -6.51 -8.48 -33.46
CA ALA A 107 -5.27 -8.48 -34.24
C ALA A 107 -4.44 -9.77 -34.06
N ALA A 108 -4.44 -10.33 -32.84
CA ALA A 108 -3.76 -11.60 -32.54
C ALA A 108 -4.50 -12.83 -33.08
N ALA A 109 -5.82 -12.74 -33.29
CA ALA A 109 -6.65 -13.79 -33.87
C ALA A 109 -6.53 -13.90 -35.40
N LEU A 110 -5.91 -12.91 -36.08
CA LEU A 110 -5.66 -12.97 -37.52
C LEU A 110 -4.45 -13.85 -37.81
N PRO A 111 -4.54 -14.79 -38.77
CA PRO A 111 -3.39 -15.59 -39.16
C PRO A 111 -2.29 -14.68 -39.72
N THR A 112 -1.08 -14.84 -39.20
CA THR A 112 0.11 -14.18 -39.73
C THR A 112 0.36 -14.73 -41.13
N GLU A 113 0.10 -13.94 -42.16
CA GLU A 113 0.52 -14.23 -43.53
C GLU A 113 2.06 -14.23 -43.58
N GLY A 114 2.65 -15.38 -43.30
CA GLY A 114 4.09 -15.54 -43.16
C GLY A 114 4.52 -16.97 -42.82
N GLY A 115 3.85 -17.95 -43.41
CA GLY A 115 4.23 -19.36 -43.32
C GLY A 115 3.79 -20.08 -44.58
N GLU A 116 4.74 -20.37 -45.47
CA GLU A 116 4.51 -21.09 -46.71
C GLU A 116 3.93 -22.50 -46.45
N GLY A 117 2.81 -22.78 -47.11
CA GLY A 117 2.50 -24.11 -47.65
C GLY A 117 2.15 -25.24 -46.68
N ALA A 118 0.88 -25.30 -46.27
CA ALA A 118 0.19 -26.57 -46.08
C ALA A 118 -1.30 -26.37 -46.39
N GLU A 119 -1.66 -26.53 -47.67
CA GLU A 119 -3.05 -26.79 -48.08
C GLU A 119 -3.52 -28.03 -47.32
N THR A 120 -4.32 -27.81 -46.27
CA THR A 120 -5.07 -28.89 -45.65
C THR A 120 -6.49 -28.78 -46.18
N THR A 121 -6.80 -29.69 -47.08
CA THR A 121 -8.12 -29.90 -47.67
C THR A 121 -9.21 -29.86 -46.60
N LEU A 122 -10.21 -29.02 -46.84
CA LEU A 122 -11.48 -28.98 -46.09
C LEU A 122 -12.12 -30.37 -46.16
N GLU A 123 -12.03 -31.14 -45.07
CA GLU A 123 -12.92 -32.27 -44.86
C GLU A 123 -14.28 -31.74 -44.40
N GLU A 124 -15.19 -31.61 -45.36
CA GLU A 124 -16.63 -31.58 -45.12
C GLU A 124 -17.04 -32.83 -44.35
N GLY A 125 -17.55 -32.68 -43.13
CA GLY A 125 -18.21 -33.76 -42.40
C GLY A 125 -17.77 -34.02 -40.96
N ALA A 126 -17.12 -33.06 -40.27
CA ALA A 126 -16.98 -33.17 -38.82
C ALA A 126 -18.36 -33.02 -38.16
N VAL A 127 -19.00 -34.13 -37.83
CA VAL A 127 -20.16 -34.17 -36.93
C VAL A 127 -19.77 -33.40 -35.68
N CYS A 128 -20.48 -32.31 -35.42
CA CYS A 128 -20.29 -31.54 -34.21
C CYS A 128 -20.65 -32.43 -33.02
N ASN A 129 -19.67 -33.01 -32.35
CA ASN A 129 -19.91 -33.63 -31.06
C ASN A 129 -20.14 -32.51 -30.04
N THR A 130 -21.40 -32.11 -29.92
CA THR A 130 -21.90 -31.17 -28.90
C THR A 130 -21.59 -31.67 -27.48
N GLU A 131 -21.39 -32.98 -27.31
CA GLU A 131 -21.05 -33.63 -26.03
C GLU A 131 -19.54 -33.79 -25.76
N GLY A 132 -18.66 -33.44 -26.71
CA GLY A 132 -17.21 -33.59 -26.51
C GLY A 132 -16.64 -32.57 -25.52
N PRO A 133 -15.60 -32.92 -24.73
CA PRO A 133 -14.98 -31.98 -23.79
C PRO A 133 -14.39 -30.77 -24.51
N ILE A 134 -14.43 -29.61 -23.87
CA ILE A 134 -13.89 -28.37 -24.43
C ILE A 134 -12.39 -28.33 -24.19
N ASN A 135 -11.60 -28.13 -25.25
CA ASN A 135 -10.17 -27.98 -25.12
C ASN A 135 -9.82 -26.54 -24.71
N CYS A 136 -9.66 -26.30 -23.41
CA CYS A 136 -9.27 -24.98 -22.91
C CYS A 136 -7.89 -24.50 -23.37
N ARG A 137 -7.06 -25.34 -24.01
CA ARG A 137 -5.75 -24.93 -24.57
C ARG A 137 -5.82 -24.44 -26.01
N ASP A 138 -7.01 -24.48 -26.60
CA ASP A 138 -7.25 -23.95 -27.95
C ASP A 138 -7.09 -22.42 -27.97
N PRO A 139 -6.27 -21.85 -28.90
CA PRO A 139 -6.14 -20.41 -29.07
C PRO A 139 -7.47 -19.68 -29.27
N ASP A 140 -8.43 -20.28 -29.98
CA ASP A 140 -9.73 -19.65 -30.26
C ASP A 140 -10.57 -19.55 -28.98
N VAL A 141 -10.52 -20.58 -28.13
CA VAL A 141 -11.12 -20.55 -26.79
C VAL A 141 -10.45 -19.47 -25.96
N PHE A 142 -9.12 -19.37 -25.99
CA PHE A 142 -8.41 -18.33 -25.24
C PHE A 142 -8.84 -16.92 -25.64
N HIS A 143 -8.90 -16.62 -26.94
CA HIS A 143 -9.36 -15.33 -27.45
C HIS A 143 -10.83 -15.04 -27.10
N LEU A 144 -11.69 -16.05 -27.17
CA LEU A 144 -13.09 -15.95 -26.73
C LEU A 144 -13.17 -15.55 -25.25
N LEU A 145 -12.43 -16.23 -24.37
CA LEU A 145 -12.41 -15.91 -22.94
C LEU A 145 -11.86 -14.51 -22.67
N MET A 146 -10.79 -14.10 -23.37
CA MET A 146 -10.23 -12.75 -23.27
C MET A 146 -11.26 -11.69 -23.65
N ARG A 147 -11.95 -11.88 -24.80
CA ARG A 147 -12.99 -10.95 -25.26
C ARG A 147 -14.12 -10.84 -24.24
N SER A 148 -14.66 -11.98 -23.78
CA SER A 148 -15.73 -11.99 -22.78
C SER A 148 -15.33 -11.32 -21.47
N ALA A 149 -14.07 -11.46 -21.03
CA ALA A 149 -13.56 -10.77 -19.86
C ALA A 149 -13.49 -9.24 -20.06
N ILE A 150 -12.95 -8.78 -21.20
CA ILE A 150 -12.83 -7.35 -21.51
C ILE A 150 -14.21 -6.69 -21.64
N GLU A 151 -15.17 -7.37 -22.25
CA GLU A 151 -16.54 -6.88 -22.40
C GLU A 151 -17.30 -6.80 -21.06
N LYS A 152 -17.06 -7.78 -20.17
CA LYS A 152 -17.70 -7.83 -18.84
C LYS A 152 -17.15 -6.76 -17.90
N PHE A 153 -15.83 -6.58 -17.86
CA PHE A 153 -15.17 -5.71 -16.89
C PHE A 153 -14.64 -4.43 -17.57
N LYS A 154 -15.55 -3.48 -17.77
CA LYS A 154 -15.25 -2.23 -18.51
C LYS A 154 -14.42 -1.23 -17.71
N ASP A 155 -14.42 -1.32 -16.39
CA ASP A 155 -13.75 -0.35 -15.49
C ASP A 155 -12.35 -0.80 -15.04
N ILE A 156 -11.81 -1.84 -15.69
CA ILE A 156 -10.44 -2.30 -15.48
C ILE A 156 -9.63 -2.29 -16.78
N HIS A 157 -8.33 -2.06 -16.65
CA HIS A 157 -7.33 -2.23 -17.68
C HIS A 157 -6.64 -3.57 -17.51
N PHE A 158 -6.74 -4.43 -18.51
CA PHE A 158 -6.05 -5.72 -18.53
C PHE A 158 -4.60 -5.52 -19.00
N TYR A 159 -3.64 -6.02 -18.23
CA TYR A 159 -2.23 -5.95 -18.60
C TYR A 159 -1.73 -7.28 -19.14
N ARG A 160 -2.33 -8.38 -18.68
CA ARG A 160 -1.81 -9.71 -18.95
C ARG A 160 -2.86 -10.76 -18.67
N PHE A 161 -3.10 -11.65 -19.62
CA PHE A 161 -3.92 -12.85 -19.46
C PHE A 161 -3.05 -14.09 -19.36
N GLY A 162 -3.36 -14.96 -18.40
CA GLY A 162 -2.74 -16.27 -18.23
C GLY A 162 -3.39 -17.30 -19.14
N LYS A 163 -2.64 -18.32 -19.52
CA LYS A 163 -3.17 -19.41 -20.35
C LYS A 163 -4.33 -20.12 -19.66
N PRO A 164 -5.48 -20.29 -20.33
CA PRO A 164 -6.60 -21.02 -19.77
C PRO A 164 -6.24 -22.48 -19.49
N VAL A 165 -6.81 -23.00 -18.41
CA VAL A 165 -6.64 -24.39 -17.97
C VAL A 165 -8.01 -25.03 -17.83
N GLN A 166 -8.06 -26.36 -17.92
CA GLN A 166 -9.30 -27.09 -17.71
C GLN A 166 -9.86 -26.78 -16.31
N GLY A 167 -11.15 -26.44 -16.27
CA GLY A 167 -11.89 -26.19 -15.04
C GLY A 167 -12.30 -27.47 -14.33
N ASP A 168 -13.33 -27.38 -13.50
CA ASP A 168 -13.84 -28.53 -12.73
C ASP A 168 -14.72 -29.47 -13.55
N ASN A 169 -15.30 -28.97 -14.64
CA ASN A 169 -16.18 -29.72 -15.54
C ASN A 169 -15.61 -29.70 -16.97
N ASP A 170 -16.12 -30.60 -17.82
CA ASP A 170 -15.71 -30.70 -19.23
C ASP A 170 -16.11 -29.47 -20.07
N SER A 171 -17.02 -28.64 -19.55
CA SER A 171 -17.50 -27.39 -20.14
C SER A 171 -16.97 -26.13 -19.45
N SER A 172 -16.04 -26.25 -18.49
CA SER A 172 -15.48 -25.08 -17.81
C SER A 172 -13.98 -24.90 -18.04
N CYS A 173 -13.57 -23.65 -18.21
CA CYS A 173 -12.18 -23.24 -18.34
C CYS A 173 -11.85 -22.21 -17.27
N HIS A 174 -10.72 -22.36 -16.58
CA HIS A 174 -10.26 -21.39 -15.60
C HIS A 174 -9.19 -20.51 -16.25
N MET A 175 -9.32 -19.19 -16.11
CA MET A 175 -8.37 -18.23 -16.66
C MET A 175 -8.07 -17.14 -15.63
N ALA A 176 -6.80 -16.75 -15.56
CA ALA A 176 -6.32 -15.70 -14.67
C ALA A 176 -5.86 -14.47 -15.47
N TRP A 177 -5.90 -13.29 -14.86
CA TRP A 177 -5.33 -12.08 -15.45
C TRP A 177 -4.78 -11.13 -14.40
N ARG A 178 -3.94 -10.21 -14.87
CA ARG A 178 -3.47 -9.05 -14.11
C ARG A 178 -4.12 -7.80 -14.66
N PHE A 179 -4.62 -6.95 -13.76
CA PHE A 179 -5.33 -5.75 -14.13
C PHE A 179 -5.04 -4.59 -13.18
N ARG A 180 -5.48 -3.40 -13.59
CA ARG A 180 -5.61 -2.23 -12.71
C ARG A 180 -6.95 -1.54 -12.97
N PRO A 181 -7.59 -0.94 -11.96
CA PRO A 181 -8.80 -0.13 -12.18
C PRO A 181 -8.46 1.11 -13.02
N LYS A 182 -9.37 1.52 -13.92
CA LYS A 182 -9.14 2.67 -14.81
C LYS A 182 -8.92 3.99 -14.06
N GLU A 183 -9.73 4.21 -13.03
CA GLU A 183 -9.70 5.42 -12.20
C GLU A 183 -9.00 5.16 -10.84
N GLY A 184 -8.30 4.02 -10.70
CA GLY A 184 -7.64 3.63 -9.47
C GLY A 184 -6.46 4.54 -9.14
N LYS A 185 -6.50 5.19 -7.96
CA LYS A 185 -5.43 6.07 -7.50
C LYS A 185 -4.18 5.30 -7.03
N ALA A 186 -4.37 4.10 -6.49
CA ALA A 186 -3.31 3.27 -5.92
C ALA A 186 -2.42 2.63 -6.99
N ALA A 187 -1.09 2.68 -6.79
CA ALA A 187 -0.10 2.03 -7.66
C ALA A 187 0.07 0.53 -7.31
N ALA A 188 -1.00 -0.25 -7.43
CA ALA A 188 -0.97 -1.70 -7.23
C ALA A 188 -1.41 -2.45 -8.50
N PHE A 189 -0.89 -3.66 -8.68
CA PHE A 189 -1.43 -4.63 -9.61
C PHE A 189 -2.37 -5.58 -8.88
N TYR A 190 -3.48 -5.90 -9.52
CA TYR A 190 -4.46 -6.84 -9.01
C TYR A 190 -4.46 -8.09 -9.87
N LYS A 191 -4.70 -9.22 -9.25
CA LYS A 191 -4.79 -10.52 -9.89
C LYS A 191 -6.15 -11.14 -9.59
N ASP A 192 -6.82 -11.55 -10.65
CA ASP A 192 -8.08 -12.28 -10.58
C ASP A 192 -7.98 -13.55 -11.41
N TYR A 193 -8.79 -14.54 -11.05
CA TYR A 193 -8.90 -15.80 -11.73
C TYR A 193 -10.35 -16.30 -11.65
N ARG A 194 -10.99 -16.46 -12.80
CA ARG A 194 -12.40 -16.83 -12.91
C ARG A 194 -12.57 -18.19 -13.58
N SER A 195 -13.64 -18.87 -13.18
CA SER A 195 -14.17 -20.00 -13.94
C SER A 195 -15.11 -19.47 -15.03
N PHE A 196 -14.90 -19.91 -16.27
CA PHE A 196 -15.75 -19.60 -17.41
C PHE A 196 -16.52 -20.85 -17.79
N THR A 197 -17.83 -20.73 -17.89
CA THR A 197 -18.70 -21.78 -18.40
C THR A 197 -18.93 -21.53 -19.88
N LEU A 198 -18.64 -22.54 -20.69
CA LEU A 198 -18.73 -22.48 -22.15
C LEU A 198 -19.87 -23.37 -22.64
N GLU A 199 -20.58 -22.89 -23.64
CA GLU A 199 -21.63 -23.62 -24.33
C GLU A 199 -21.27 -23.78 -25.81
N LYS A 200 -21.54 -24.96 -26.35
CA LYS A 200 -21.42 -25.27 -27.78
C LYS A 200 -22.80 -25.17 -28.41
N SER A 201 -22.94 -24.31 -29.41
CA SER A 201 -24.17 -24.25 -30.22
C SER A 201 -24.25 -25.43 -31.18
N ASP A 202 -25.45 -25.69 -31.71
CA ASP A 202 -25.70 -26.72 -32.75
C ASP A 202 -24.88 -26.47 -34.04
N ASN A 203 -24.38 -25.24 -34.23
CA ASN A 203 -23.53 -24.85 -35.36
C ASN A 203 -22.02 -24.95 -35.05
N CYS A 204 -21.61 -25.65 -34.00
CA CYS A 204 -20.22 -25.75 -33.52
C CYS A 204 -19.57 -24.45 -33.03
N THR A 205 -20.34 -23.39 -32.82
CA THR A 205 -19.77 -22.15 -32.30
C THR A 205 -19.72 -22.21 -30.77
N LEU A 206 -18.55 -21.90 -30.19
CA LEU A 206 -18.37 -21.78 -28.76
C LEU A 206 -18.76 -20.38 -28.29
N SER A 207 -19.51 -20.30 -27.18
CA SER A 207 -19.87 -19.05 -26.51
C SER A 207 -19.71 -19.18 -25.01
N VAL A 208 -19.37 -18.09 -24.34
CA VAL A 208 -19.33 -18.04 -22.86
C VAL A 208 -20.75 -17.81 -22.35
N SER A 209 -21.28 -18.76 -21.59
CA SER A 209 -22.61 -18.65 -20.96
C SER A 209 -22.55 -17.97 -19.60
N GLY A 210 -21.42 -18.10 -18.90
CA GLY A 210 -21.24 -17.50 -17.58
C GLY A 210 -19.77 -17.29 -17.22
N ILE A 211 -19.54 -16.24 -16.42
CA ILE A 211 -18.25 -15.97 -15.77
C ILE A 211 -18.52 -16.04 -14.27
N GLY A 212 -17.76 -16.87 -13.57
CA GLY A 212 -17.91 -17.09 -12.13
C GLY A 212 -17.52 -15.88 -11.29
N GLU A 213 -17.69 -16.01 -9.98
CA GLU A 213 -17.35 -14.98 -8.98
C GLU A 213 -15.83 -14.81 -8.79
N TYR A 214 -15.43 -13.78 -8.05
CA TYR A 214 -14.03 -13.45 -7.78
C TYR A 214 -13.28 -14.68 -7.27
N HIS A 215 -12.14 -14.98 -7.88
CA HIS A 215 -11.30 -16.14 -7.54
C HIS A 215 -11.96 -17.54 -7.70
N SER A 216 -13.10 -17.64 -8.38
CA SER A 216 -13.73 -18.94 -8.70
C SER A 216 -12.86 -19.89 -9.53
N GLY A 217 -11.90 -19.36 -10.30
CA GLY A 217 -11.05 -20.12 -11.22
C GLY A 217 -9.84 -20.78 -10.55
N GLY A 218 -10.00 -21.47 -9.42
CA GLY A 218 -8.89 -21.88 -8.54
C GLY A 218 -7.74 -22.67 -9.21
N LYS A 219 -8.01 -23.43 -10.28
CA LYS A 219 -6.98 -24.13 -11.08
C LYS A 219 -6.05 -23.21 -11.87
N ALA A 220 -6.50 -22.00 -12.19
CA ALA A 220 -5.68 -20.95 -12.81
C ALA A 220 -4.88 -20.14 -11.77
N ARG A 221 -5.12 -20.36 -10.46
CA ARG A 221 -4.33 -19.77 -9.38
C ARG A 221 -2.91 -20.32 -9.44
N LYS A 222 -1.96 -19.47 -9.83
CA LYS A 222 -0.52 -19.82 -9.78
C LYS A 222 -0.14 -20.13 -8.33
N ARG A 223 0.29 -21.36 -8.03
CA ARG A 223 0.97 -21.69 -6.78
C ARG A 223 2.45 -21.32 -6.93
N LYS A 224 2.98 -20.44 -6.09
CA LYS A 224 4.44 -20.25 -6.00
C LYS A 224 5.05 -21.62 -5.63
N GLY A 225 5.90 -22.17 -6.51
CA GLY A 225 6.58 -23.43 -6.22
C GLY A 225 7.52 -23.28 -5.03
N LYS A 226 7.65 -24.33 -4.19
CA LYS A 226 8.55 -24.41 -3.02
C LYS A 226 10.06 -24.42 -3.39
N GLY A 227 10.46 -23.74 -4.45
CA GLY A 227 11.85 -23.66 -4.92
C GLY A 227 12.56 -22.44 -4.38
N ARG A 228 13.29 -22.59 -3.26
CA ARG A 228 14.30 -21.61 -2.84
C ARG A 228 15.32 -21.42 -3.97
N GLY A 229 15.52 -20.16 -4.36
CA GLY A 229 16.74 -19.70 -5.06
C GLY A 229 16.77 -19.89 -6.59
N LYS A 230 17.08 -18.79 -7.26
CA LYS A 230 17.63 -18.69 -8.64
C LYS A 230 16.74 -18.94 -9.87
N ASN A 231 15.48 -19.34 -9.76
CA ASN A 231 14.59 -19.50 -10.94
C ASN A 231 13.35 -18.58 -10.96
N ARG A 232 13.42 -17.37 -10.37
CA ARG A 232 12.34 -16.36 -10.51
C ARG A 232 12.14 -15.92 -11.98
N GLU A 233 13.12 -16.17 -12.86
CA GLU A 233 13.09 -15.75 -14.27
C GLU A 233 12.33 -16.71 -15.20
N LYS A 234 12.42 -18.03 -14.98
CA LYS A 234 11.65 -19.05 -15.72
C LYS A 234 10.14 -18.99 -15.43
N ASP A 235 9.80 -18.48 -14.25
CA ASP A 235 8.43 -18.30 -13.79
C ASP A 235 7.65 -17.19 -14.54
N LYS A 236 8.33 -16.47 -15.45
CA LYS A 236 7.76 -15.50 -16.41
C LYS A 236 7.25 -16.15 -17.72
N GLU A 237 7.58 -17.41 -18.01
CA GLU A 237 7.40 -18.04 -19.34
C GLU A 237 6.00 -18.61 -19.65
N VAL A 238 5.04 -18.57 -18.72
CA VAL A 238 3.67 -19.09 -18.98
C VAL A 238 2.70 -18.01 -19.48
N PHE A 239 3.12 -16.75 -19.43
CA PHE A 239 2.38 -15.63 -20.01
C PHE A 239 2.97 -15.29 -21.38
N GLU A 240 2.14 -15.27 -22.42
CA GLU A 240 2.59 -14.80 -23.73
C GLU A 240 3.01 -13.33 -23.64
N LYS A 241 4.25 -13.05 -24.04
CA LYS A 241 4.81 -11.70 -24.11
C LYS A 241 4.27 -11.01 -25.36
N VAL A 242 3.46 -9.98 -25.19
CA VAL A 242 3.30 -8.89 -26.17
C VAL A 242 4.42 -7.85 -25.92
N PRO A 243 4.95 -7.12 -26.93
CA PRO A 243 6.37 -6.77 -27.01
C PRO A 243 6.90 -5.81 -25.94
N THR A 244 8.20 -5.99 -25.71
CA THR A 244 9.14 -5.25 -24.87
C THR A 244 9.04 -3.72 -24.93
N LYS A 245 8.87 -3.11 -23.76
CA LYS A 245 9.87 -2.27 -23.05
C LYS A 245 9.28 -1.87 -21.69
N VAL A 246 9.76 -2.49 -20.62
CA VAL A 246 9.52 -2.01 -19.25
C VAL A 246 10.90 -1.99 -18.59
N ASP A 247 11.28 -0.81 -18.12
CA ASP A 247 12.64 -0.43 -17.68
C ASP A 247 13.28 -1.36 -16.65
N ASP A 248 14.62 -1.35 -16.66
CA ASP A 248 15.55 -2.23 -15.93
C ASP A 248 15.59 -2.07 -14.39
N ASN A 249 14.55 -1.54 -13.76
CA ASN A 249 14.36 -1.61 -12.30
C ASN A 249 12.87 -1.42 -11.94
N PRO A 250 12.09 -2.50 -11.76
CA PRO A 250 10.72 -2.34 -11.32
C PRO A 250 10.72 -1.92 -9.86
N ILE A 251 10.21 -0.71 -9.59
CA ILE A 251 9.67 -0.37 -8.26
C ILE A 251 8.77 -1.55 -7.86
N ALA A 252 9.04 -2.18 -6.72
CA ALA A 252 8.22 -3.30 -6.24
C ALA A 252 6.82 -2.77 -5.91
N LEU A 253 5.88 -2.96 -6.83
CA LEU A 253 4.48 -2.61 -6.61
C LEU A 253 3.79 -3.73 -5.85
N PRO A 254 2.83 -3.43 -4.96
CA PRO A 254 1.98 -4.45 -4.35
C PRO A 254 1.25 -5.27 -5.42
N ASP A 255 1.30 -6.59 -5.29
CA ASP A 255 0.54 -7.53 -6.12
C ASP A 255 -0.55 -8.16 -5.24
N VAL A 256 -1.79 -7.73 -5.44
CA VAL A 256 -2.96 -8.14 -4.66
C VAL A 256 -3.65 -9.32 -5.35
N GLY A 257 -4.07 -10.32 -4.57
CA GLY A 257 -4.68 -11.56 -5.09
C GLY A 257 -3.68 -12.70 -5.37
N GLU A 258 -2.43 -12.56 -4.93
CA GLU A 258 -1.45 -13.65 -4.92
C GLU A 258 -1.51 -14.47 -3.62
N THR A 259 -1.09 -15.74 -3.68
CA THR A 259 -0.93 -16.58 -2.47
C THR A 259 0.13 -15.99 -1.55
N VAL A 260 -0.21 -15.84 -0.27
CA VAL A 260 0.72 -15.38 0.78
C VAL A 260 1.59 -16.56 1.25
N GLU A 261 2.89 -16.33 1.40
CA GLU A 261 3.81 -17.30 1.98
C GLU A 261 4.06 -16.99 3.47
N ASP A 262 3.52 -17.82 4.35
CA ASP A 262 3.65 -17.63 5.81
C ASP A 262 4.97 -18.19 6.38
N ALA A 263 5.96 -18.47 5.53
CA ALA A 263 7.24 -19.03 5.96
C ALA A 263 8.02 -18.01 6.80
N LEU A 264 8.52 -18.44 7.97
CA LEU A 264 9.38 -17.62 8.81
C LEU A 264 10.84 -17.70 8.33
N PRO A 265 11.65 -16.64 8.54
CA PRO A 265 13.05 -16.66 8.19
C PRO A 265 13.76 -17.66 9.13
N ILE A 266 14.49 -18.59 8.54
CA ILE A 266 15.26 -19.59 9.29
C ILE A 266 16.72 -19.15 9.24
N VAL A 267 17.36 -19.08 10.39
CA VAL A 267 18.80 -18.84 10.48
C VAL A 267 19.54 -20.01 9.81
N GLU A 268 20.24 -19.72 8.72
CA GLU A 268 20.78 -20.75 7.83
C GLU A 268 21.90 -21.59 8.47
N SER A 269 22.67 -21.01 9.40
CA SER A 269 23.77 -21.71 10.06
C SER A 269 24.19 -21.07 11.40
N GLU A 270 24.84 -21.87 12.25
CA GLU A 270 25.48 -21.38 13.47
C GLU A 270 26.51 -20.26 13.18
N GLY A 271 27.28 -20.40 12.10
CA GLY A 271 28.29 -19.42 11.71
C GLY A 271 27.68 -18.09 11.26
N SER A 272 26.52 -18.09 10.60
CA SER A 272 25.81 -16.85 10.26
C SER A 272 25.23 -16.17 11.49
N PHE A 273 24.72 -16.94 12.45
CA PHE A 273 24.18 -16.39 13.70
C PHE A 273 25.26 -15.71 14.55
N GLY A 274 26.41 -16.38 14.73
CA GLY A 274 27.50 -15.83 15.55
C GLY A 274 28.14 -14.56 14.98
N ARG A 275 28.06 -14.35 13.66
CA ARG A 275 28.49 -13.11 13.00
C ARG A 275 27.39 -12.05 12.92
N GLY A 276 26.14 -12.44 13.17
CA GLY A 276 25.00 -11.53 13.16
C GLY A 276 25.07 -10.54 14.31
N LYS A 277 24.55 -9.34 14.09
CA LYS A 277 24.29 -8.35 15.13
C LYS A 277 22.79 -8.13 15.22
N TYR A 278 22.25 -8.14 16.43
CA TYR A 278 20.81 -8.15 16.70
C TYR A 278 20.41 -7.00 17.62
N LEU A 279 19.18 -6.54 17.45
CA LEU A 279 18.51 -5.55 18.30
C LEU A 279 17.14 -6.10 18.68
N ILE A 280 16.79 -6.08 19.97
CA ILE A 280 15.47 -6.46 20.47
C ILE A 280 14.95 -5.39 21.43
N TYR A 281 13.66 -5.11 21.32
CA TYR A 281 12.93 -4.31 22.29
C TYR A 281 12.12 -5.26 23.17
N SER A 282 12.13 -5.04 24.48
CA SER A 282 11.38 -5.84 25.45
C SER A 282 10.64 -4.92 26.42
N ASP A 283 9.47 -5.39 26.86
CA ASP A 283 8.59 -4.68 27.79
C ASP A 283 8.15 -3.30 27.23
N GLY A 284 7.59 -2.42 28.07
CA GLY A 284 7.19 -1.06 27.67
C GLY A 284 5.69 -0.85 27.47
N GLY A 285 5.31 0.41 27.26
CA GLY A 285 3.91 0.87 27.29
C GLY A 285 3.15 0.78 25.96
N ASP A 286 3.79 0.36 24.87
CA ASP A 286 3.13 0.28 23.54
C ASP A 286 2.20 -0.92 23.39
N ARG A 287 2.30 -1.90 24.31
CA ARG A 287 1.47 -3.09 24.30
C ARG A 287 -0.01 -2.69 24.51
N CYS A 288 -0.89 -3.24 23.67
CA CYS A 288 -2.33 -3.01 23.70
C CYS A 288 -2.77 -1.54 23.48
N LYS A 289 -1.90 -0.70 22.92
CA LYS A 289 -2.27 0.64 22.43
C LYS A 289 -2.90 0.56 21.04
N SER A 290 -3.37 1.70 20.53
CA SER A 290 -3.94 1.75 19.17
C SER A 290 -2.92 1.24 18.15
N MET A 291 -3.41 0.69 17.03
CA MET A 291 -2.50 0.15 16.01
C MET A 291 -1.64 1.25 15.39
N HIS A 292 -2.12 2.50 15.42
CA HIS A 292 -1.33 3.68 15.05
C HIS A 292 -0.12 3.89 15.94
N GLN A 293 -0.31 3.85 17.26
CA GLN A 293 0.80 3.97 18.20
C GLN A 293 1.77 2.78 18.05
N TYR A 294 1.24 1.55 17.94
CA TYR A 294 2.07 0.37 17.71
C TYR A 294 2.95 0.53 16.47
N LEU A 295 2.37 0.92 15.32
CA LEU A 295 3.12 1.10 14.07
C LEU A 295 4.14 2.26 14.15
N TRP A 296 3.80 3.34 14.84
CA TRP A 296 4.72 4.45 15.08
C TRP A 296 5.95 4.00 15.86
N SER A 297 5.73 3.20 16.90
CA SER A 297 6.80 2.58 17.69
C SER A 297 7.59 1.54 16.90
N PHE A 298 6.90 0.67 16.17
CA PHE A 298 7.52 -0.38 15.37
C PHE A 298 8.41 0.18 14.25
N THR A 299 7.98 1.24 13.57
CA THR A 299 8.81 1.92 12.57
C THR A 299 10.02 2.62 13.18
N CYS A 300 9.93 3.13 14.41
CA CYS A 300 11.11 3.60 15.14
C CYS A 300 12.09 2.46 15.43
N MET A 301 11.61 1.28 15.86
CA MET A 301 12.45 0.10 16.08
C MET A 301 13.17 -0.34 14.80
N LEU A 302 12.46 -0.37 13.66
CA LEU A 302 13.04 -0.67 12.36
C LEU A 302 14.09 0.35 11.94
N GLY A 303 13.80 1.64 12.11
CA GLY A 303 14.72 2.73 11.81
C GLY A 303 16.02 2.63 12.62
N GLU A 304 15.91 2.38 13.93
CA GLU A 304 17.11 2.17 14.76
C GLU A 304 17.89 0.94 14.31
N ALA A 305 17.23 -0.18 14.04
CA ALA A 305 17.90 -1.39 13.58
C ALA A 305 18.68 -1.15 12.29
N GLN A 306 18.11 -0.41 11.34
CA GLN A 306 18.78 0.00 10.10
C GLN A 306 19.96 0.92 10.36
N TYR A 307 19.77 1.93 11.20
CA TYR A 307 20.84 2.86 11.59
C TYR A 307 22.04 2.14 12.21
N LEU A 308 21.78 1.15 13.07
CA LEU A 308 22.81 0.35 13.73
C LEU A 308 23.37 -0.79 12.85
N ASN A 309 22.81 -1.01 11.66
CA ASN A 309 23.08 -2.16 10.79
C ASN A 309 22.93 -3.50 11.54
N ARG A 310 21.80 -3.65 12.24
CA ARG A 310 21.44 -4.83 13.04
C ARG A 310 20.15 -5.47 12.52
N THR A 311 20.03 -6.79 12.67
CA THR A 311 18.78 -7.49 12.44
C THR A 311 17.81 -7.19 13.58
N LEU A 312 16.62 -6.68 13.28
CA LEU A 312 15.58 -6.47 14.27
C LEU A 312 14.96 -7.81 14.66
N VAL A 313 15.03 -8.15 15.94
CA VAL A 313 14.30 -9.29 16.50
C VAL A 313 12.95 -8.77 16.98
N MET A 314 11.86 -9.24 16.38
CA MET A 314 10.50 -8.76 16.65
C MET A 314 9.60 -9.87 17.18
N ASP A 315 8.67 -9.51 18.06
CA ASP A 315 7.58 -10.39 18.45
C ASP A 315 6.49 -10.36 17.38
N LEU A 316 6.17 -11.52 16.79
CA LEU A 316 5.02 -11.64 15.89
C LEU A 316 3.68 -11.68 16.65
N SER A 317 3.70 -11.75 17.97
CA SER A 317 2.52 -11.66 18.82
C SER A 317 2.17 -10.20 19.13
N VAL A 318 1.15 -9.67 18.49
CA VAL A 318 0.58 -8.34 18.71
C VAL A 318 -0.54 -8.41 19.76
N CYS A 319 -0.58 -7.42 20.65
CA CYS A 319 -1.74 -7.20 21.51
C CYS A 319 -2.71 -6.21 20.83
N LEU A 320 -3.93 -6.65 20.57
CA LEU A 320 -4.98 -5.83 20.00
C LEU A 320 -5.68 -5.04 21.11
N SER A 321 -5.70 -3.72 20.97
CA SER A 321 -6.37 -2.83 21.92
C SER A 321 -7.87 -3.08 21.98
N LYS A 322 -8.45 -2.95 23.17
CA LYS A 322 -9.88 -3.07 23.45
C LYS A 322 -10.77 -2.24 22.53
N MET A 323 -10.25 -1.12 22.01
CA MET A 323 -10.98 -0.25 21.06
C MET A 323 -11.34 -0.94 19.75
N TYR A 324 -10.65 -2.03 19.39
CA TYR A 324 -10.91 -2.83 18.20
C TYR A 324 -11.63 -4.15 18.52
N THR A 325 -11.97 -4.39 19.79
CA THR A 325 -12.56 -5.66 20.24
C THR A 325 -14.04 -5.47 20.54
N SER A 326 -14.86 -6.46 20.19
CA SER A 326 -16.27 -6.49 20.59
C SER A 326 -16.45 -6.79 22.07
N SER A 327 -15.45 -7.40 22.72
CA SER A 327 -15.45 -7.70 24.16
C SER A 327 -15.21 -6.47 25.03
N GLY A 328 -14.65 -5.40 24.45
CA GLY A 328 -14.21 -4.22 25.19
C GLY A 328 -13.01 -4.48 26.10
N GLN A 329 -12.24 -5.53 25.84
CA GLN A 329 -11.03 -5.92 26.59
C GLN A 329 -9.84 -6.07 25.65
N ASP A 330 -8.63 -5.85 26.14
CA ASP A 330 -7.42 -6.03 25.34
C ASP A 330 -7.19 -7.52 25.04
N GLU A 331 -6.84 -7.84 23.79
CA GLU A 331 -6.67 -9.21 23.30
C GLU A 331 -5.22 -9.48 22.89
N GLU A 332 -4.54 -10.30 23.68
CA GLU A 332 -3.17 -10.73 23.44
C GLU A 332 -3.05 -11.87 22.41
N GLY A 333 -1.87 -12.01 21.81
CA GLY A 333 -1.57 -13.20 21.01
C GLY A 333 -2.01 -13.15 19.55
N LYS A 334 -2.44 -12.00 19.02
CA LYS A 334 -2.79 -11.86 17.60
C LYS A 334 -1.52 -11.94 16.76
N ASP A 335 -1.56 -12.67 15.65
CA ASP A 335 -0.40 -12.79 14.78
C ASP A 335 -0.23 -11.52 13.93
N PHE A 336 0.99 -10.96 13.87
CA PHE A 336 1.34 -9.79 13.07
C PHE A 336 0.89 -9.92 11.60
N ARG A 337 0.95 -11.13 11.04
CA ARG A 337 0.58 -11.45 9.65
C ARG A 337 -0.91 -11.33 9.37
N TYR A 338 -1.74 -11.24 10.41
CA TYR A 338 -3.15 -10.92 10.26
C TYR A 338 -3.36 -9.50 9.71
N TYR A 339 -2.49 -8.57 10.10
CA TYR A 339 -2.64 -7.15 9.84
C TYR A 339 -1.65 -6.63 8.79
N PHE A 340 -0.46 -7.23 8.69
CA PHE A 340 0.63 -6.73 7.85
C PHE A 340 1.26 -7.81 6.96
N ASP A 341 1.83 -7.40 5.83
CA ASP A 341 2.55 -8.27 4.89
C ASP A 341 3.98 -8.53 5.39
N PHE A 342 4.13 -9.63 6.14
CA PHE A 342 5.43 -10.05 6.64
C PHE A 342 6.37 -10.56 5.54
N GLU A 343 5.86 -11.11 4.43
CA GLU A 343 6.69 -11.52 3.28
C GLU A 343 7.40 -10.29 2.71
N HIS A 344 6.66 -9.21 2.49
CA HIS A 344 7.24 -7.94 2.04
C HIS A 344 8.23 -7.37 3.06
N LEU A 345 7.88 -7.39 4.36
CA LEU A 345 8.77 -6.87 5.40
C LEU A 345 10.12 -7.61 5.43
N MET A 346 10.11 -8.94 5.29
CA MET A 346 11.34 -9.74 5.22
C MET A 346 12.17 -9.46 3.96
N ASP A 347 11.53 -9.19 2.83
CA ASP A 347 12.23 -8.84 1.59
C ASP A 347 12.84 -7.42 1.67
N SER A 348 12.22 -6.52 2.44
CA SER A 348 12.61 -5.11 2.56
C SER A 348 13.55 -4.81 3.75
N ALA A 349 13.53 -5.61 4.81
CA ALA A 349 14.27 -5.37 6.04
C ALA A 349 14.85 -6.66 6.65
N SER A 350 15.96 -6.53 7.38
CA SER A 350 16.54 -7.63 8.16
C SER A 350 15.77 -7.84 9.46
N VAL A 351 14.77 -8.71 9.43
CA VAL A 351 13.92 -9.04 10.59
C VAL A 351 13.99 -10.53 10.93
N LEU A 352 13.83 -10.86 12.22
CA LEU A 352 13.80 -12.23 12.71
C LEU A 352 12.72 -12.39 13.80
N ASP A 353 12.01 -13.52 13.77
CA ASP A 353 11.03 -13.86 14.81
C ASP A 353 11.71 -14.08 16.16
N GLN A 354 11.15 -13.47 17.20
CA GLN A 354 11.67 -13.54 18.56
C GLN A 354 11.71 -14.95 19.14
N LYS A 355 10.69 -15.80 18.88
CA LYS A 355 10.66 -17.17 19.43
C LYS A 355 11.78 -18.00 18.81
N GLN A 356 11.97 -17.89 17.50
CA GLN A 356 13.08 -18.53 16.79
C GLN A 356 14.44 -18.01 17.30
N PHE A 357 14.60 -16.69 17.42
CA PHE A 357 15.84 -16.09 17.90
C PHE A 357 16.25 -16.62 19.27
N TRP A 358 15.34 -16.66 20.25
CA TRP A 358 15.67 -17.16 21.59
C TRP A 358 15.99 -18.66 21.60
N SER A 359 15.35 -19.45 20.74
CA SER A 359 15.68 -20.88 20.56
C SER A 359 17.13 -21.06 20.11
N ASP A 360 17.58 -20.23 19.17
CA ASP A 360 18.93 -20.31 18.61
C ASP A 360 19.99 -19.66 19.51
N TRP A 361 19.65 -18.54 20.14
CA TRP A 361 20.47 -17.88 21.15
C TRP A 361 20.82 -18.83 22.30
N ASN A 362 19.82 -19.53 22.86
CA ASN A 362 20.03 -20.48 23.95
C ASN A 362 20.95 -21.66 23.58
N LYS A 363 20.97 -22.07 22.30
CA LYS A 363 21.87 -23.13 21.81
C LYS A 363 23.31 -22.63 21.66
N TRP A 364 23.49 -21.42 21.15
CA TRP A 364 24.80 -20.96 20.65
C TRP A 364 25.52 -19.94 21.53
N GLN A 365 24.81 -19.24 22.43
CA GLN A 365 25.40 -18.21 23.28
C GLN A 365 26.61 -18.74 24.06
N LYS A 366 26.45 -19.87 24.76
CA LYS A 366 27.52 -20.49 25.57
C LYS A 366 28.65 -21.05 24.72
N LYS A 367 28.35 -21.50 23.49
CA LYS A 367 29.31 -22.14 22.60
C LYS A 367 30.21 -21.13 21.89
N ASN A 368 29.65 -19.99 21.52
CA ASN A 368 30.33 -18.96 20.71
C ASN A 368 30.72 -17.71 21.50
N GLY A 369 30.44 -17.67 22.81
CA GLY A 369 30.78 -16.52 23.67
C GLY A 369 30.05 -15.24 23.24
N LEU A 370 28.78 -15.34 22.88
CA LEU A 370 27.98 -14.20 22.42
C LEU A 370 27.67 -13.27 23.59
N ASN A 371 27.91 -11.98 23.41
CA ASN A 371 27.69 -10.96 24.43
C ASN A 371 26.37 -10.21 24.22
N LEU A 372 25.81 -9.76 25.34
CA LEU A 372 24.54 -9.04 25.43
C LEU A 372 24.79 -7.67 26.09
N HIS A 373 24.32 -6.61 25.44
CA HIS A 373 24.31 -5.25 25.97
C HIS A 373 22.88 -4.85 26.35
N LEU A 374 22.66 -4.59 27.64
CA LEU A 374 21.35 -4.18 28.15
C LEU A 374 21.26 -2.65 28.25
N VAL A 375 20.18 -2.08 27.73
CA VAL A 375 19.88 -0.65 27.75
C VAL A 375 18.50 -0.47 28.41
N GLU A 376 18.47 0.13 29.59
CA GLU A 376 17.22 0.32 30.37
C GLU A 376 16.68 1.76 30.29
N ASP A 377 17.41 2.69 29.70
CA ASP A 377 17.00 4.10 29.56
C ASP A 377 16.80 4.45 28.07
N PHE A 378 15.59 4.91 27.73
CA PHE A 378 15.25 5.35 26.38
C PHE A 378 16.09 6.54 25.91
N ARG A 379 16.67 7.32 26.84
CA ARG A 379 17.54 8.48 26.55
C ARG A 379 18.89 8.08 25.95
N VAL A 380 19.28 6.81 26.04
CA VAL A 380 20.47 6.32 25.33
C VAL A 380 20.13 6.32 23.84
N THR A 381 20.70 7.27 23.11
CA THR A 381 20.43 7.45 21.68
C THR A 381 21.03 6.33 20.83
N PRO A 382 20.46 6.06 19.64
CA PRO A 382 21.04 5.16 18.65
C PRO A 382 22.51 5.50 18.32
N MET A 383 22.86 6.78 18.28
CA MET A 383 24.22 7.25 18.01
C MET A 383 25.23 6.78 19.07
N ASN A 384 24.80 6.69 20.34
CA ASN A 384 25.64 6.15 21.42
C ASN A 384 25.85 4.64 21.27
N LEU A 385 24.83 3.93 20.78
CA LEU A 385 24.86 2.48 20.57
C LEU A 385 25.60 2.05 19.30
N ALA A 386 25.86 2.97 18.36
CA ALA A 386 26.59 2.68 17.12
C ALA A 386 28.00 2.09 17.36
N LYS A 387 28.62 2.39 18.51
CA LYS A 387 29.95 1.88 18.91
C LYS A 387 29.89 0.56 19.68
N VAL A 388 28.70 0.05 19.97
CA VAL A 388 28.52 -1.20 20.73
C VAL A 388 28.73 -2.38 19.80
N ASP A 389 29.73 -3.20 20.11
CA ASP A 389 30.11 -4.39 19.32
C ASP A 389 29.46 -5.68 19.80
N ASP A 390 28.72 -5.65 20.92
CA ASP A 390 28.01 -6.81 21.44
C ASP A 390 27.05 -7.41 20.40
N THR A 391 26.92 -8.74 20.41
CA THR A 391 26.11 -9.49 19.46
C THR A 391 24.64 -9.08 19.55
N LEU A 392 24.12 -8.94 20.77
CA LEU A 392 22.73 -8.56 21.03
C LEU A 392 22.67 -7.26 21.83
N ILE A 393 21.89 -6.30 21.35
CA ILE A 393 21.44 -5.16 22.14
C ILE A 393 20.00 -5.41 22.57
N VAL A 394 19.73 -5.33 23.86
CA VAL A 394 18.38 -5.42 24.44
C VAL A 394 18.02 -4.03 24.95
N ARG A 395 17.02 -3.40 24.33
CA ARG A 395 16.35 -2.24 24.92
C ARG A 395 15.20 -2.73 25.78
N LYS A 396 15.34 -2.56 27.08
CA LYS A 396 14.33 -2.93 28.07
C LYS A 396 13.64 -1.69 28.59
N PHE A 397 12.32 -1.63 28.42
CA PHE A 397 11.51 -0.50 28.87
C PHE A 397 10.82 -0.83 30.19
N GLY A 398 10.57 0.18 31.02
CA GLY A 398 9.84 0.02 32.28
C GLY A 398 8.32 0.03 32.10
N ASP A 399 7.59 0.06 33.21
CA ASP A 399 6.11 0.09 33.21
C ASP A 399 5.53 1.51 33.38
N VAL A 400 6.38 2.52 33.59
CA VAL A 400 5.94 3.88 33.91
C VAL A 400 5.71 4.69 32.64
N GLU A 401 4.44 4.92 32.31
CA GLU A 401 4.02 5.82 31.23
C GLU A 401 4.19 7.31 31.64
N PRO A 402 4.51 8.21 30.69
CA PRO A 402 4.67 8.00 29.23
C PRO A 402 6.12 7.69 28.78
N ASP A 403 7.06 7.59 29.71
CA ASP A 403 8.50 7.50 29.41
C ASP A 403 8.96 6.09 29.00
N ASN A 404 8.04 5.15 28.85
CA ASN A 404 8.31 3.75 28.53
C ASN A 404 7.83 3.33 27.12
N TYR A 405 7.46 4.28 26.26
CA TYR A 405 7.10 3.96 24.88
C TYR A 405 8.34 3.85 23.98
N TRP A 406 8.36 2.87 23.09
CA TRP A 406 9.47 2.55 22.18
C TRP A 406 9.76 3.69 21.21
N TYR A 407 8.74 4.41 20.74
CA TYR A 407 8.93 5.53 19.81
C TYR A 407 9.80 6.66 20.38
N ARG A 408 9.93 6.75 21.71
CA ARG A 408 10.74 7.76 22.41
C ARG A 408 12.22 7.68 22.04
N VAL A 409 12.69 6.51 21.61
CA VAL A 409 14.07 6.29 21.16
C VAL A 409 14.43 7.15 19.94
N CYS A 410 13.43 7.44 19.09
CA CYS A 410 13.60 8.23 17.87
C CYS A 410 13.19 9.70 18.04
N GLU A 411 12.91 10.16 19.27
CA GLU A 411 12.61 11.57 19.54
C GLU A 411 13.89 12.37 19.86
N GLY A 412 13.81 13.69 19.74
CA GLY A 412 14.89 14.60 20.14
C GLY A 412 16.09 14.52 19.19
N GLU A 413 17.29 14.28 19.72
CA GLU A 413 18.51 14.26 18.90
C GLU A 413 18.48 13.15 17.83
N ALA A 414 17.81 12.03 18.11
CA ALA A 414 17.73 10.88 17.22
C ALA A 414 16.83 11.14 16.00
N GLU A 415 15.87 12.06 16.09
CA GLU A 415 14.89 12.36 15.05
C GLU A 415 15.54 12.79 13.73
N SER A 416 16.68 13.48 13.82
CA SER A 416 17.46 13.93 12.65
C SER A 416 18.35 12.85 12.02
N ALA A 417 18.62 11.76 12.75
CA ALA A 417 19.58 10.73 12.36
C ALA A 417 18.91 9.40 12.01
N VAL A 418 17.75 9.11 12.60
CA VAL A 418 17.01 7.86 12.41
C VAL A 418 15.75 8.14 11.60
N GLU A 419 15.77 7.70 10.35
CA GLU A 419 14.59 7.71 9.50
C GLU A 419 13.64 6.58 9.87
N ARG A 420 12.33 6.86 9.88
CA ARG A 420 11.30 5.84 10.11
C ARG A 420 10.89 5.23 8.76
N PRO A 421 11.18 3.95 8.50
CA PRO A 421 10.98 3.33 7.19
C PRO A 421 9.53 2.85 7.00
N TRP A 422 8.57 3.78 7.00
CA TRP A 422 7.15 3.47 6.79
C TRP A 422 6.85 2.75 5.48
N ASN A 423 7.69 2.95 4.46
CA ASN A 423 7.57 2.31 3.16
C ASN A 423 7.75 0.78 3.21
N MET A 424 8.31 0.23 4.30
CA MET A 424 8.59 -1.21 4.47
C MET A 424 7.46 -1.98 5.15
N VAL A 425 6.50 -1.28 5.76
CA VAL A 425 5.37 -1.91 6.43
C VAL A 425 4.16 -1.77 5.54
N TRP A 426 3.65 -2.88 5.01
CA TRP A 426 2.45 -2.94 4.18
C TRP A 426 1.32 -3.67 4.88
N LYS A 427 0.07 -3.34 4.55
CA LYS A 427 -1.11 -4.09 5.02
C LYS A 427 -1.09 -5.53 4.54
N SER A 428 -1.76 -6.40 5.29
CA SER A 428 -1.90 -7.81 4.95
C SER A 428 -2.56 -7.97 3.58
N ARG A 429 -1.89 -8.72 2.69
CA ARG A 429 -2.43 -9.06 1.36
C ARG A 429 -3.79 -9.75 1.44
N ARG A 430 -4.06 -10.49 2.52
CA ARG A 430 -5.35 -11.16 2.76
C ARG A 430 -6.49 -10.16 2.94
N LEU A 431 -6.24 -9.07 3.68
CA LEU A 431 -7.21 -7.99 3.84
C LEU A 431 -7.40 -7.20 2.53
N LEU A 432 -6.29 -6.94 1.81
CA LEU A 432 -6.36 -6.29 0.49
C LEU A 432 -7.12 -7.13 -0.54
N ASP A 433 -7.08 -8.46 -0.42
CA ASP A 433 -7.82 -9.38 -1.30
C ASP A 433 -9.32 -9.37 -0.99
N ILE A 434 -9.73 -9.35 0.28
CA ILE A 434 -11.13 -9.13 0.68
C ILE A 434 -11.66 -7.83 0.07
N ALA A 435 -10.92 -6.73 0.21
CA ALA A 435 -11.31 -5.45 -0.40
C ALA A 435 -11.40 -5.53 -1.93
N SER A 436 -10.63 -6.43 -2.58
CA SER A 436 -10.68 -6.65 -4.04
C SER A 436 -11.90 -7.45 -4.45
N ALA A 437 -12.29 -8.44 -3.64
CA ALA A 437 -13.51 -9.19 -3.84
C ALA A 437 -14.75 -8.30 -3.70
N ILE A 438 -14.79 -7.43 -2.69
CA ILE A 438 -15.87 -6.44 -2.50
C ILE A 438 -15.96 -5.50 -3.71
N ALA A 439 -14.83 -4.86 -4.07
CA ALA A 439 -14.78 -3.97 -5.24
C ALA A 439 -15.20 -4.70 -6.53
N SER A 440 -14.83 -5.97 -6.68
CA SER A 440 -15.22 -6.78 -7.82
C SER A 440 -16.72 -7.09 -7.88
N ARG A 441 -17.40 -7.28 -6.75
CA ARG A 441 -18.86 -7.50 -6.73
C ARG A 441 -19.62 -6.25 -7.17
N MET A 442 -19.04 -5.07 -6.89
CA MET A 442 -19.49 -3.79 -7.45
C MET A 442 -18.91 -3.48 -8.84
N SER A 443 -18.35 -4.48 -9.53
CA SER A 443 -17.78 -4.38 -10.88
C SER A 443 -16.67 -3.33 -11.06
N TRP A 444 -16.00 -2.92 -9.97
CA TRP A 444 -15.05 -1.80 -9.94
C TRP A 444 -15.65 -0.46 -10.42
N ASP A 445 -16.97 -0.35 -10.45
CA ASP A 445 -17.72 0.86 -10.83
C ASP A 445 -18.61 1.32 -9.68
N PHE A 446 -17.99 1.98 -8.71
CA PHE A 446 -18.68 2.52 -7.54
C PHE A 446 -18.01 3.80 -7.02
N ASP A 447 -18.79 4.59 -6.29
CA ASP A 447 -18.29 5.72 -5.50
C ASP A 447 -18.27 5.32 -4.02
N SER A 448 -17.50 6.04 -3.21
CA SER A 448 -17.33 5.72 -1.79
C SER A 448 -17.51 6.94 -0.89
N VAL A 449 -18.15 6.69 0.26
CA VAL A 449 -18.40 7.69 1.28
C VAL A 449 -17.92 7.13 2.63
N HIS A 450 -17.09 7.88 3.34
CA HIS A 450 -16.68 7.57 4.70
C HIS A 450 -17.47 8.43 5.69
N ILE A 451 -18.32 7.79 6.48
CA ILE A 451 -19.25 8.41 7.42
C ILE A 451 -18.86 8.06 8.86
N GLU A 452 -18.24 9.01 9.57
CA GLU A 452 -17.84 8.82 10.97
C GLU A 452 -18.89 9.46 11.89
N ARG A 453 -19.62 8.62 12.61
CA ARG A 453 -20.66 9.01 13.58
C ARG A 453 -20.34 8.42 14.94
N GLY A 454 -20.75 7.18 15.21
CA GLY A 454 -20.47 6.46 16.46
C GLY A 454 -20.61 7.32 17.72
N GLU A 455 -19.63 7.22 18.63
CA GLU A 455 -19.59 8.04 19.84
C GLU A 455 -19.42 9.54 19.55
N LYS A 456 -18.75 9.91 18.44
CA LYS A 456 -18.50 11.31 18.08
C LYS A 456 -19.78 12.07 17.80
N ALA A 457 -20.78 11.44 17.17
CA ALA A 457 -22.07 12.07 16.87
C ALA A 457 -22.82 12.48 18.16
N SER A 458 -22.62 11.76 19.27
CA SER A 458 -23.23 12.11 20.55
C SER A 458 -22.51 13.23 21.29
N ASN A 459 -21.23 13.46 21.01
CA ASN A 459 -20.39 14.42 21.72
C ASN A 459 -20.42 15.81 21.05
N LYS A 460 -21.44 16.59 21.39
CA LYS A 460 -21.65 17.96 20.88
C LYS A 460 -20.66 18.99 21.42
N GLU A 461 -19.90 18.67 22.47
CA GLU A 461 -18.87 19.56 23.01
C GLU A 461 -17.64 19.59 22.09
N LEU A 462 -17.26 18.42 21.55
CA LEU A 462 -16.14 18.29 20.63
C LEU A 462 -16.56 18.41 19.15
N TRP A 463 -17.77 17.94 18.79
CA TRP A 463 -18.30 17.94 17.43
C TRP A 463 -19.74 18.47 17.39
N PRO A 464 -19.94 19.80 17.43
CA PRO A 464 -21.27 20.40 17.56
C PRO A 464 -22.18 20.22 16.33
N ASN A 465 -21.64 20.01 15.14
CA ASN A 465 -22.40 19.93 13.88
C ASN A 465 -22.48 18.50 13.30
N LEU A 466 -21.55 17.61 13.67
CA LEU A 466 -21.37 16.29 13.07
C LEU A 466 -22.66 15.47 12.92
N ASP A 467 -23.47 15.36 13.99
CA ASP A 467 -24.72 14.59 13.96
C ASP A 467 -25.72 15.12 12.91
N LYS A 468 -25.84 16.44 12.83
CA LYS A 468 -26.75 17.12 11.89
C LYS A 468 -26.22 17.05 10.45
N ASP A 469 -24.93 17.30 10.26
CA ASP A 469 -24.31 17.36 8.93
C ASP A 469 -24.24 15.98 8.26
N THR A 470 -24.22 14.91 9.05
CA THR A 470 -24.23 13.52 8.58
C THR A 470 -25.61 12.86 8.70
N SER A 471 -26.69 13.63 8.87
CA SER A 471 -28.06 13.08 8.81
C SER A 471 -28.42 12.63 7.39
N PRO A 472 -29.38 11.70 7.20
CA PRO A 472 -29.73 11.19 5.87
C PRO A 472 -30.19 12.29 4.91
N GLU A 473 -30.91 13.30 5.41
CA GLU A 473 -31.36 14.45 4.61
C GLU A 473 -30.19 15.35 4.20
N ALA A 474 -29.25 15.59 5.12
CA ALA A 474 -28.05 16.37 4.83
C ALA A 474 -27.15 15.64 3.81
N LEU A 475 -26.97 14.32 3.98
CA LEU A 475 -26.25 13.47 3.06
C LEU A 475 -26.91 13.46 1.68
N LEU A 476 -28.23 13.29 1.58
CA LEU A 476 -28.96 13.37 0.30
C LEU A 476 -28.75 14.71 -0.41
N SER A 477 -28.76 15.82 0.35
CA SER A 477 -28.53 17.16 -0.18
C SER A 477 -27.11 17.33 -0.71
N THR A 478 -26.11 16.87 0.04
CA THR A 478 -24.69 17.03 -0.31
C THR A 478 -24.27 16.07 -1.43
N LEU A 479 -24.63 14.79 -1.32
CA LEU A 479 -24.23 13.74 -2.27
C LEU A 479 -24.85 13.95 -3.65
N LYS A 480 -26.05 14.52 -3.75
CA LYS A 480 -26.72 14.79 -5.04
C LYS A 480 -25.85 15.59 -6.03
N TYR A 481 -24.99 16.47 -5.53
CA TYR A 481 -24.12 17.29 -6.38
C TYR A 481 -22.76 16.64 -6.65
N LYS A 482 -22.45 15.54 -5.97
CA LYS A 482 -21.15 14.85 -6.06
C LYS A 482 -21.28 13.50 -6.76
N ILE A 483 -22.32 12.72 -6.48
CA ILE A 483 -22.57 11.38 -7.00
C ILE A 483 -23.82 11.41 -7.89
N GLU A 484 -23.78 10.65 -8.99
CA GLU A 484 -24.91 10.52 -9.91
C GLU A 484 -25.97 9.57 -9.34
N ASP A 485 -27.25 9.89 -9.56
CA ASP A 485 -28.37 9.04 -9.14
C ASP A 485 -28.26 7.65 -9.80
N GLY A 486 -28.55 6.60 -9.03
CA GLY A 486 -28.53 5.20 -9.45
C GLY A 486 -27.18 4.49 -9.35
N ARG A 487 -26.10 5.18 -8.95
CA ARG A 487 -24.77 4.57 -8.80
C ARG A 487 -24.66 3.66 -7.58
N ASN A 488 -23.71 2.71 -7.64
CA ASN A 488 -23.24 1.96 -6.48
C ASN A 488 -22.46 2.90 -5.56
N VAL A 489 -22.84 2.93 -4.29
CA VAL A 489 -22.17 3.73 -3.26
C VAL A 489 -21.77 2.83 -2.10
N TYR A 490 -20.47 2.66 -1.90
CA TYR A 490 -19.94 2.00 -0.73
C TYR A 490 -19.89 2.97 0.45
N VAL A 491 -20.51 2.60 1.57
CA VAL A 491 -20.56 3.43 2.78
C VAL A 491 -19.72 2.78 3.86
N ALA A 492 -18.52 3.35 4.10
CA ALA A 492 -17.67 2.98 5.22
C ALA A 492 -18.12 3.79 6.45
N THR A 493 -18.64 3.12 7.48
CA THR A 493 -19.26 3.81 8.63
C THR A 493 -19.09 3.05 9.93
N ASN A 494 -18.98 3.79 11.03
CA ASN A 494 -19.04 3.26 12.40
C ASN A 494 -20.41 3.51 13.07
N GLU A 495 -21.43 3.91 12.30
CA GLU A 495 -22.82 3.98 12.76
C GLU A 495 -23.35 2.55 13.01
N PRO A 496 -23.74 2.19 14.25
CA PRO A 496 -24.23 0.85 14.57
C PRO A 496 -25.50 0.46 13.82
N GLU A 497 -26.41 1.42 13.59
CA GLU A 497 -27.70 1.18 12.97
C GLU A 497 -27.65 1.50 11.46
N ILE A 498 -27.31 0.52 10.63
CA ILE A 498 -27.21 0.71 9.16
C ILE A 498 -28.52 1.18 8.52
N SER A 499 -29.66 0.83 9.11
CA SER A 499 -31.00 1.30 8.68
C SER A 499 -31.15 2.83 8.75
N PHE A 500 -30.29 3.52 9.51
CA PHE A 500 -30.19 4.98 9.51
C PHE A 500 -30.01 5.55 8.10
N PHE A 501 -29.31 4.85 7.23
CA PHE A 501 -29.04 5.29 5.85
C PHE A 501 -30.10 4.87 4.84
N ASP A 502 -31.18 4.20 5.26
CA ASP A 502 -32.25 3.74 4.36
C ASP A 502 -32.82 4.85 3.44
N PRO A 503 -33.00 6.11 3.87
CA PRO A 503 -33.47 7.18 2.99
C PRO A 503 -32.58 7.44 1.75
N LEU A 504 -31.31 7.04 1.79
CA LEU A 504 -30.39 7.18 0.65
C LEU A 504 -30.65 6.12 -0.44
N LYS A 505 -31.31 5.01 -0.11
CA LYS A 505 -31.58 3.88 -1.03
C LYS A 505 -32.51 4.25 -2.18
N ASP A 506 -33.34 5.28 -2.02
CA ASP A 506 -34.20 5.81 -3.08
C ASP A 506 -33.39 6.40 -4.25
N LYS A 507 -32.14 6.79 -4.00
CA LYS A 507 -31.25 7.40 -5.01
C LYS A 507 -30.04 6.57 -5.36
N TYR A 508 -29.52 5.77 -4.43
CA TYR A 508 -28.25 5.08 -4.60
C TYR A 508 -28.39 3.60 -4.23
N SER A 509 -27.63 2.74 -4.91
CA SER A 509 -27.47 1.37 -4.44
C SER A 509 -26.38 1.36 -3.37
N LEU A 510 -26.80 1.31 -2.10
CA LEU A 510 -25.88 1.33 -0.96
C LEU A 510 -25.29 -0.05 -0.72
N HIS A 511 -24.01 -0.07 -0.34
CA HIS A 511 -23.26 -1.27 0.04
C HIS A 511 -22.51 -1.01 1.34
N PHE A 512 -22.57 -1.94 2.27
CA PHE A 512 -21.88 -1.89 3.56
C PHE A 512 -21.00 -3.11 3.76
N LEU A 513 -19.98 -3.00 4.63
CA LEU A 513 -19.03 -4.09 4.87
C LEU A 513 -19.73 -5.42 5.20
N ASP A 514 -20.67 -5.43 6.15
CA ASP A 514 -21.29 -6.66 6.65
C ASP A 514 -22.11 -7.44 5.62
N GLU A 515 -22.49 -6.83 4.50
CA GLU A 515 -23.12 -7.54 3.37
C GLU A 515 -22.17 -8.56 2.71
N TYR A 516 -20.87 -8.40 2.92
CA TYR A 516 -19.80 -9.21 2.35
C TYR A 516 -19.17 -10.16 3.37
N LYS A 517 -19.88 -10.45 4.48
CA LYS A 517 -19.39 -11.29 5.57
C LYS A 517 -18.94 -12.69 5.11
N ASP A 518 -19.49 -13.20 4.03
CA ASP A 518 -19.10 -14.48 3.43
C ASP A 518 -17.62 -14.51 2.97
N LEU A 519 -16.97 -13.35 2.83
CA LEU A 519 -15.54 -13.25 2.51
C LEU A 519 -14.61 -13.55 3.70
N TRP A 520 -15.13 -13.56 4.93
CA TRP A 520 -14.35 -13.87 6.15
C TRP A 520 -15.11 -14.77 7.15
N ASP A 521 -16.28 -15.28 6.77
CA ASP A 521 -16.99 -16.26 7.60
C ASP A 521 -16.26 -17.60 7.64
N SER A 522 -16.80 -18.56 8.40
CA SER A 522 -16.19 -19.88 8.58
C SER A 522 -15.98 -20.71 7.31
N ASN A 523 -16.67 -20.36 6.21
CA ASN A 523 -16.58 -21.04 4.92
C ASN A 523 -15.62 -20.33 3.95
N SER A 524 -15.09 -19.17 4.33
CA SER A 524 -14.20 -18.37 3.50
C SER A 524 -12.77 -18.93 3.42
N ASP A 525 -12.10 -18.63 2.31
CA ASP A 525 -10.67 -18.88 2.15
C ASP A 525 -9.85 -18.12 3.20
N TRP A 526 -10.24 -16.88 3.50
CA TRP A 526 -9.59 -16.08 4.54
C TRP A 526 -9.59 -16.80 5.88
N TYR A 527 -10.75 -17.29 6.33
CA TYR A 527 -10.89 -17.98 7.61
C TYR A 527 -10.10 -19.29 7.63
N SER A 528 -10.09 -20.04 6.54
CA SER A 528 -9.30 -21.27 6.40
C SER A 528 -7.79 -20.99 6.54
N GLU A 529 -7.31 -19.96 5.82
CA GLU A 529 -5.90 -19.58 5.83
C GLU A 529 -5.46 -19.05 7.20
N THR A 530 -6.24 -18.17 7.83
CA THR A 530 -5.92 -17.60 9.15
C THR A 530 -6.05 -18.63 10.27
N THR A 531 -7.03 -19.52 10.22
CA THR A 531 -7.16 -20.64 11.17
C THR A 531 -5.94 -21.55 11.11
N LYS A 532 -5.46 -21.85 9.90
CA LYS A 532 -4.23 -22.64 9.72
C LYS A 532 -3.01 -21.91 10.28
N LEU A 533 -2.92 -20.60 10.09
CA LEU A 533 -1.87 -19.75 10.64
C LEU A 533 -1.90 -19.75 12.18
N ASN A 534 -3.10 -19.80 12.75
CA ASN A 534 -3.37 -19.79 14.17
C ASN A 534 -3.40 -21.19 14.82
N ASN A 535 -2.61 -22.14 14.30
CA ASN A 535 -2.53 -23.51 14.82
C ASN A 535 -3.88 -24.25 14.91
N GLY A 536 -4.79 -23.99 13.97
CA GLY A 536 -6.10 -24.62 13.91
C GLY A 536 -7.18 -23.94 14.75
N VAL A 537 -6.88 -22.84 15.43
CA VAL A 537 -7.85 -22.06 16.21
C VAL A 537 -8.47 -20.99 15.30
N GLY A 538 -9.80 -20.93 15.25
CA GLY A 538 -10.52 -19.93 14.47
C GLY A 538 -10.10 -18.50 14.82
N VAL A 539 -10.04 -17.63 13.80
CA VAL A 539 -9.71 -16.21 13.97
C VAL A 539 -10.96 -15.39 13.67
N ASP A 540 -11.36 -14.55 14.63
CA ASP A 540 -12.46 -13.62 14.44
C ASP A 540 -11.99 -12.41 13.61
N PHE A 541 -12.87 -11.93 12.72
CA PHE A 541 -12.62 -10.74 11.91
C PHE A 541 -12.82 -9.48 12.78
N ASP A 542 -11.74 -9.06 13.43
CA ASP A 542 -11.75 -8.03 14.47
C ASP A 542 -11.98 -6.61 13.94
N GLY A 543 -12.18 -5.66 14.87
CA GLY A 543 -12.47 -4.27 14.53
C GLY A 543 -11.38 -3.59 13.70
N TYR A 544 -10.10 -3.92 13.92
CA TYR A 544 -9.04 -3.31 13.13
C TYR A 544 -9.03 -3.86 11.70
N MET A 545 -9.26 -5.17 11.51
CA MET A 545 -9.43 -5.76 10.18
C MET A 545 -10.60 -5.14 9.42
N ARG A 546 -11.73 -4.91 10.11
CA ARG A 546 -12.92 -4.26 9.53
C ARG A 546 -12.59 -2.85 9.05
N ILE A 547 -12.00 -2.04 9.92
CA ILE A 547 -11.60 -0.66 9.59
C ILE A 547 -10.57 -0.65 8.45
N SER A 548 -9.62 -1.59 8.44
CA SER A 548 -8.64 -1.78 7.37
C SER A 548 -9.31 -2.08 6.03
N VAL A 549 -10.24 -3.04 5.98
CA VAL A 549 -10.94 -3.40 4.73
C VAL A 549 -11.86 -2.26 4.28
N ASP A 550 -12.61 -1.64 5.19
CA ASP A 550 -13.48 -0.50 4.89
C ASP A 550 -12.71 0.63 4.22
N THR A 551 -11.55 0.98 4.78
CA THR A 551 -10.70 2.03 4.24
C THR A 551 -10.16 1.66 2.86
N GLU A 552 -9.76 0.40 2.66
CA GLU A 552 -9.26 -0.07 1.37
C GLU A 552 -10.33 -0.09 0.28
N VAL A 553 -11.56 -0.46 0.61
CA VAL A 553 -12.68 -0.37 -0.34
C VAL A 553 -13.01 1.10 -0.62
N PHE A 554 -13.02 1.95 0.41
CA PHE A 554 -13.22 3.39 0.25
C PHE A 554 -12.20 4.01 -0.71
N LEU A 555 -10.92 3.70 -0.56
CA LEU A 555 -9.83 4.23 -1.41
C LEU A 555 -9.90 3.78 -2.88
N ARG A 556 -10.71 2.76 -3.19
CA ARG A 556 -10.91 2.23 -4.55
C ARG A 556 -12.13 2.83 -5.26
N GLY A 557 -12.99 3.54 -4.54
CA GLY A 557 -14.11 4.29 -5.13
C GLY A 557 -13.60 5.40 -6.05
N LYS A 558 -14.34 5.64 -7.15
CA LYS A 558 -14.01 6.67 -8.16
C LYS A 558 -14.04 8.07 -7.54
N LYS A 559 -15.17 8.40 -6.89
CA LYS A 559 -15.29 9.57 -6.00
C LYS A 559 -15.20 9.10 -4.55
N GLN A 560 -14.42 9.85 -3.77
CA GLN A 560 -14.17 9.60 -2.35
C GLN A 560 -14.63 10.82 -1.59
N ILE A 561 -15.59 10.63 -0.69
CA ILE A 561 -16.22 11.70 0.08
C ILE A 561 -16.03 11.39 1.56
N GLU A 562 -15.34 12.26 2.29
CA GLU A 562 -15.02 12.05 3.71
C GLU A 562 -15.87 12.92 4.64
N THR A 563 -16.21 12.38 5.80
CA THR A 563 -16.95 13.12 6.85
C THR A 563 -16.30 14.46 7.16
N PHE A 564 -15.08 14.39 7.67
CA PHE A 564 -14.25 15.54 7.91
C PHE A 564 -13.61 15.90 6.57
N ASN A 565 -13.86 17.13 6.08
CA ASN A 565 -13.50 17.72 4.77
C ASN A 565 -14.71 17.95 3.86
N ASP A 566 -15.53 16.93 3.55
CA ASP A 566 -16.59 17.06 2.55
C ASP A 566 -17.99 17.23 3.13
N LEU A 567 -18.29 16.58 4.27
CA LEU A 567 -19.65 16.48 4.80
C LEU A 567 -19.90 17.45 5.96
N THR A 568 -18.93 17.62 6.85
CA THR A 568 -19.04 18.54 8.00
C THR A 568 -17.90 19.56 8.03
N LYS A 569 -18.17 20.68 8.72
CA LYS A 569 -17.18 21.71 9.06
C LYS A 569 -16.45 21.45 10.37
N ASP A 570 -16.89 20.44 11.14
CA ASP A 570 -16.19 20.07 12.36
C ASP A 570 -14.82 19.47 12.04
N CYS A 571 -13.88 19.62 12.95
CA CYS A 571 -12.52 19.08 12.80
C CYS A 571 -12.47 17.62 13.27
N LYS A 572 -11.68 16.77 12.61
CA LYS A 572 -11.55 15.34 12.95
C LYS A 572 -11.26 15.11 14.44
N ASP A 573 -10.40 15.94 15.03
CA ASP A 573 -9.89 15.81 16.40
C ASP A 573 -10.60 16.73 17.43
N GLY A 574 -11.75 17.31 17.05
CA GLY A 574 -12.61 18.14 17.88
C GLY A 574 -12.39 19.65 17.72
N VAL A 575 -13.17 20.47 18.41
CA VAL A 575 -13.12 21.95 18.32
C VAL A 575 -11.69 22.48 18.49
N ASN A 576 -11.32 23.49 17.68
CA ASN A 576 -10.01 24.15 17.65
C ASN A 576 -8.83 23.28 17.17
N THR A 577 -9.08 22.16 16.50
CA THR A 577 -8.00 21.28 15.97
C THR A 577 -7.81 21.31 14.46
N CYS A 578 -8.69 22.01 13.72
CA CYS A 578 -8.53 22.17 12.28
C CYS A 578 -7.21 22.88 11.98
N THR A 579 -6.30 22.23 11.28
CA THR A 579 -5.12 22.88 10.72
C THR A 579 -5.55 23.84 9.61
N SER A 580 -4.94 25.03 9.58
CA SER A 580 -5.23 26.10 8.61
C SER A 580 -4.67 25.79 7.22
N THR A 581 -4.95 24.60 6.67
CA THR A 581 -4.63 24.23 5.30
C THR A 581 -5.39 22.95 4.96
N SER A 582 -6.54 23.13 4.33
CA SER A 582 -7.25 22.13 3.54
C SER A 582 -7.34 22.65 2.12
#